data_AF-A0A6N4V419-F1
#
_entry.id   AF-A0A6N4V419-F1
#
_cell.length_a   1.000
_cell.length_b   1.000
_cell.length_c   1.000
_cell.angle_alpha   90.00
_cell.angle_beta   90.00
_cell.angle_gamma   90.00
#
_symmetry.space_group_name_H-M   'P 1'
#
loop_
_entity.id
_entity.type
_entity.pdbx_description
1 polymer ?
#
loop_
_entity_poly.entity_id
_entity_poly.type
_entity_poly.pdbx_seq_one_letter_code
_entity_poly.pdbx_strand_id
1 'polypeptide(L)'
;MCRSQTDGGRRCPCARGDRRRAYQRLRYALRTAQSVPAGTDLLDPTGPVASTEHQATDDNPHHNHLSTRAVADGALNALRTNPTDPQTRAEYLNALLDHGAALRDRAEPQLEAALQAHGLDDASIAAEVEQFNRRRIEAENAFYRIRDQHPPADQADITAARYAYLNAATTINRDIAQREEQLNTLRTNIIRDTYYQLLSQERSFGTVTITPANHDKMTRSDRSMLTATTALYPDDMVERSNSLLPMVAKRSKARAHYSRAQRQKRRRTTKQVFDLRDALTTGRFASWPYVTNPAAMAEGNPADDTDRRAAQRTVLVNTPETLARVQELIDLWNSERPREPATLRTATRPSPHDGAPEQVIYVTGTRTMVTTHRDPEPVAELTYSDSRSMVHELGHRMEDFNPDISIATKEFLRRRTAGLPQTRYAKNEYVIEDGFASSYMGKDYPNTSFTELFSTGMEALTHGEYGGLRGRRRINLNHPNGYDARIQPPRADPEHLALILGILSTANKPSQ
;
A
#
# COMPACT_ATOMS: atom_id res chain seq x y z
N MET A 1 32.67 -22.51 6.81
CA MET A 1 32.82 -21.36 7.73
C MET A 1 33.38 -20.17 6.95
N CYS A 2 32.68 -19.05 6.89
CA CYS A 2 33.16 -17.83 6.21
C CYS A 2 33.99 -17.00 7.18
N ARG A 3 35.26 -16.70 6.83
CA ARG A 3 36.12 -15.79 7.60
C ARG A 3 35.74 -14.33 7.34
N SER A 4 36.07 -13.45 8.28
CA SER A 4 35.86 -12.01 8.13
C SER A 4 36.70 -11.46 6.95
N GLN A 5 36.26 -10.35 6.34
CA GLN A 5 37.01 -9.73 5.21
C GLN A 5 38.39 -9.22 5.63
N THR A 6 38.58 -8.90 6.91
CA THR A 6 39.87 -8.48 7.45
C THR A 6 40.89 -9.62 7.52
N ASP A 7 40.44 -10.88 7.52
CA ASP A 7 41.29 -12.08 7.61
C ASP A 7 41.58 -12.73 6.23
N GLY A 8 41.46 -11.98 5.13
CA GLY A 8 41.70 -12.49 3.77
C GLY A 8 40.61 -13.44 3.24
N GLY A 9 39.42 -13.44 3.84
CA GLY A 9 38.29 -14.25 3.39
C GLY A 9 37.78 -13.81 2.01
N ARG A 10 37.75 -14.73 1.03
CA ARG A 10 37.10 -14.49 -0.27
C ARG A 10 35.62 -14.15 -0.05
N ARG A 11 35.08 -13.17 -0.80
CA ARG A 11 33.64 -12.85 -0.77
C ARG A 11 32.82 -14.13 -1.01
N CYS A 12 31.89 -14.44 -0.10
CA CYS A 12 30.93 -15.55 -0.19
C CYS A 12 30.43 -15.65 -1.64
N PRO A 13 30.44 -16.83 -2.30
CA PRO A 13 29.82 -17.01 -3.62
C PRO A 13 28.34 -16.57 -3.67
N CYS A 14 27.73 -16.53 -2.49
CA CYS A 14 26.42 -16.04 -2.09
C CYS A 14 26.22 -14.53 -2.33
N ALA A 15 27.30 -13.75 -2.35
CA ALA A 15 27.30 -12.29 -2.53
C ALA A 15 27.57 -11.85 -3.97
N ARG A 16 27.65 -12.77 -4.94
CA ARG A 16 27.72 -12.41 -6.36
C ARG A 16 26.39 -11.81 -6.80
N GLY A 17 26.44 -10.58 -7.33
CA GLY A 17 25.26 -9.83 -7.78
C GLY A 17 24.39 -10.60 -8.78
N ASP A 18 25.00 -11.49 -9.56
CA ASP A 18 24.31 -12.26 -10.60
C ASP A 18 23.42 -13.37 -10.01
N ARG A 19 23.86 -14.04 -8.94
CA ARG A 19 23.01 -14.99 -8.20
C ARG A 19 21.86 -14.28 -7.49
N ARG A 20 22.11 -13.11 -6.91
CA ARG A 20 21.06 -12.28 -6.30
C ARG A 20 20.03 -11.83 -7.35
N ARG A 21 20.48 -11.43 -8.54
CA ARG A 21 19.61 -11.08 -9.68
C ARG A 21 18.84 -12.30 -10.21
N ALA A 22 19.47 -13.46 -10.34
CA ALA A 22 18.80 -14.69 -10.75
C ALA A 22 17.73 -15.13 -9.73
N TYR A 23 18.04 -15.05 -8.44
CA TYR A 23 17.08 -15.34 -7.36
C TYR A 23 15.91 -14.34 -7.35
N GLN A 24 16.18 -13.05 -7.58
CA GLN A 24 15.14 -12.04 -7.73
C GLN A 24 14.26 -12.27 -8.96
N ARG A 25 14.84 -12.68 -10.10
CA ARG A 25 14.10 -13.07 -11.31
C ARG A 25 13.22 -14.29 -11.05
N LEU A 26 13.74 -15.30 -10.33
CA LEU A 26 12.97 -16.48 -9.95
C LEU A 26 11.79 -16.13 -9.04
N ARG A 27 11.98 -15.29 -8.01
CA ARG A 27 10.88 -14.82 -7.15
C ARG A 27 9.87 -13.98 -7.92
N TYR A 28 10.31 -13.17 -8.87
CA TYR A 28 9.42 -12.41 -9.74
C TYR A 28 8.60 -13.32 -10.66
N ALA A 29 9.23 -14.33 -11.26
CA ALA A 29 8.56 -15.33 -12.11
C ALA A 29 7.53 -16.15 -11.31
N LEU A 30 7.88 -16.61 -10.10
CA LEU A 30 6.96 -17.31 -9.20
C LEU A 30 5.77 -16.43 -8.80
N ARG A 31 6.01 -15.16 -8.46
CA ARG A 31 4.93 -14.22 -8.12
C ARG A 31 4.03 -13.90 -9.31
N THR A 32 4.61 -13.83 -10.51
CA THR A 32 3.86 -13.60 -11.77
C THR A 32 3.03 -14.82 -12.16
N ALA A 33 3.55 -16.03 -11.93
CA ALA A 33 2.82 -17.28 -12.13
C ALA A 33 1.68 -17.46 -11.10
N GLN A 34 1.85 -16.94 -9.89
CA GLN A 34 0.80 -16.91 -8.85
C GLN A 34 -0.22 -15.80 -9.06
N SER A 35 0.11 -14.74 -9.81
CA SER A 35 -0.79 -13.60 -10.06
C SER A 35 -1.63 -13.74 -11.34
N VAL A 36 -1.85 -14.97 -11.83
CA VAL A 36 -2.95 -15.19 -12.78
C VAL A 36 -4.22 -14.92 -12.00
N PRO A 37 -5.01 -13.89 -12.36
CA PRO A 37 -6.22 -13.58 -11.62
C PRO A 37 -7.16 -14.78 -11.79
N ALA A 38 -7.42 -15.47 -10.69
CA ALA A 38 -8.68 -16.20 -10.57
C ALA A 38 -9.76 -15.15 -10.83
N GLY A 39 -10.48 -15.30 -11.94
CA GLY A 39 -11.62 -14.45 -12.23
C GLY A 39 -12.51 -14.48 -11.00
N THR A 40 -12.64 -13.35 -10.35
CA THR A 40 -13.70 -13.12 -9.36
C THR A 40 -15.00 -13.06 -10.13
N ASP A 41 -15.54 -14.24 -10.46
CA ASP A 41 -16.97 -14.37 -10.70
C ASP A 41 -17.64 -14.00 -9.38
N LEU A 42 -18.24 -12.82 -9.37
CA LEU A 42 -19.19 -12.41 -8.35
C LEU A 42 -20.32 -13.43 -8.38
N LEU A 43 -20.37 -14.30 -7.37
CA LEU A 43 -21.42 -15.28 -7.21
C LEU A 43 -22.77 -14.58 -7.07
N ASP A 44 -23.71 -15.00 -7.91
CA ASP A 44 -25.13 -14.65 -7.88
C ASP A 44 -25.77 -15.17 -6.57
N PRO A 45 -26.28 -14.32 -5.67
CA PRO A 45 -26.69 -14.71 -4.32
C PRO A 45 -28.16 -15.20 -4.24
N THR A 46 -28.70 -15.84 -5.28
CA THR A 46 -30.09 -16.33 -5.28
C THR A 46 -30.18 -17.83 -4.94
N GLY A 47 -29.88 -18.19 -3.69
CA GLY A 47 -30.24 -19.49 -3.12
C GLY A 47 -31.43 -19.35 -2.16
N PRO A 48 -32.57 -20.03 -2.37
CA PRO A 48 -33.72 -19.91 -1.48
C PRO A 48 -33.43 -20.65 -0.16
N VAL A 49 -33.27 -19.90 0.93
CA VAL A 49 -33.16 -20.46 2.28
C VAL A 49 -34.56 -20.63 2.84
N ALA A 50 -34.98 -21.88 3.03
CA ALA A 50 -36.25 -22.22 3.65
C ALA A 50 -36.29 -21.70 5.09
N SER A 51 -37.24 -20.81 5.37
CA SER A 51 -37.45 -20.20 6.67
C SER A 51 -38.41 -21.06 7.49
N THR A 52 -37.92 -21.65 8.57
CA THR A 52 -38.75 -22.34 9.56
C THR A 52 -39.28 -21.31 10.55
N GLU A 53 -40.59 -21.11 10.59
CA GLU A 53 -41.25 -20.18 11.51
C GLU A 53 -41.11 -20.66 12.96
N HIS A 54 -40.32 -19.92 13.74
CA HIS A 54 -40.37 -19.95 15.20
C HIS A 54 -40.75 -18.57 15.70
N GLN A 55 -41.89 -18.50 16.38
CA GLN A 55 -42.35 -17.33 17.12
C GLN A 55 -41.42 -17.12 18.32
N ALA A 56 -40.36 -16.34 18.11
CA ALA A 56 -39.50 -15.81 19.15
C ALA A 56 -39.86 -14.34 19.41
N THR A 57 -39.66 -13.93 20.66
CA THR A 57 -39.79 -12.57 21.19
C THR A 57 -39.10 -11.52 20.30
N ASP A 58 -39.55 -10.27 20.40
CA ASP A 58 -39.21 -9.07 19.57
C ASP A 58 -37.71 -8.73 19.37
N ASP A 59 -36.78 -9.59 19.79
CA ASP A 59 -35.34 -9.51 19.57
C ASP A 59 -34.95 -9.99 18.14
N ASN A 60 -35.66 -9.54 17.11
CA ASN A 60 -35.24 -9.79 15.73
C ASN A 60 -34.01 -8.92 15.41
N PRO A 61 -32.82 -9.50 15.14
CA PRO A 61 -31.60 -8.73 14.83
C PRO A 61 -31.79 -7.76 13.66
N HIS A 62 -32.70 -8.08 12.74
CA HIS A 62 -33.05 -7.20 11.62
C HIS A 62 -33.78 -5.92 12.07
N HIS A 63 -34.65 -5.99 13.07
CA HIS A 63 -35.36 -4.81 13.58
C HIS A 63 -34.39 -3.88 14.33
N ASN A 64 -33.49 -4.46 15.13
CA ASN A 64 -32.46 -3.70 15.85
C ASN A 64 -31.52 -2.94 14.89
N HIS A 65 -31.11 -3.58 13.78
CA HIS A 65 -30.25 -2.96 12.76
C HIS A 65 -30.88 -1.71 12.12
N LEU A 66 -32.16 -1.75 11.73
CA LEU A 66 -32.84 -0.60 11.13
C LEU A 66 -33.02 0.56 12.12
N SER A 67 -33.34 0.24 13.37
CA SER A 67 -33.49 1.22 14.45
C SER A 67 -32.16 1.94 14.72
N THR A 68 -31.08 1.18 14.93
CA THR A 68 -29.74 1.76 15.18
C THR A 68 -29.22 2.57 13.98
N ARG A 69 -29.56 2.18 12.75
CA ARG A 69 -29.25 2.97 11.54
C ARG A 69 -29.88 4.35 11.60
N ALA A 70 -31.19 4.42 11.89
CA ALA A 70 -31.91 5.69 11.95
C ALA A 70 -31.35 6.61 13.06
N VAL A 71 -30.97 6.05 14.20
CA VAL A 71 -30.31 6.79 15.30
C VAL A 71 -28.95 7.33 14.84
N ALA A 72 -28.14 6.52 14.15
CA ALA A 72 -26.84 6.95 13.65
C ALA A 72 -26.94 8.05 12.58
N ASP A 73 -27.89 7.94 11.65
CA ASP A 73 -28.16 8.98 10.64
C ASP A 73 -28.62 10.29 11.31
N GLY A 74 -29.47 10.21 12.34
CA GLY A 74 -29.90 11.36 13.16
C GLY A 74 -28.73 12.03 13.90
N ALA A 75 -27.88 11.23 14.56
CA ALA A 75 -26.72 11.73 15.29
C ALA A 75 -25.67 12.36 14.35
N LEU A 76 -25.49 11.82 13.14
CA LEU A 76 -24.62 12.41 12.12
C LEU A 76 -25.12 13.79 11.67
N ASN A 77 -26.44 13.95 11.47
CA ASN A 77 -27.02 15.26 11.14
C ASN A 77 -26.86 16.26 12.29
N ALA A 78 -27.03 15.83 13.53
CA ALA A 78 -26.76 16.65 14.71
C ALA A 78 -25.29 17.09 14.77
N LEU A 79 -24.35 16.15 14.54
CA LEU A 79 -22.91 16.44 14.48
C LEU A 79 -22.56 17.50 13.44
N ARG A 80 -23.12 17.41 12.24
CA ARG A 80 -22.86 18.39 11.18
C ARG A 80 -23.38 19.77 11.52
N THR A 81 -24.46 19.84 12.29
CA THR A 81 -25.04 21.10 12.77
C THR A 81 -24.20 21.71 13.89
N ASN A 82 -23.64 20.89 14.78
CA ASN A 82 -22.90 21.35 15.96
C ASN A 82 -21.60 20.56 16.22
N PRO A 83 -20.60 20.61 15.32
CA PRO A 83 -19.45 19.70 15.35
C PRO A 83 -18.47 19.97 16.50
N THR A 84 -18.55 21.14 17.14
CA THR A 84 -17.68 21.53 18.26
C THR A 84 -18.23 21.08 19.61
N ASP A 85 -19.53 20.79 19.71
CA ASP A 85 -20.18 20.39 20.95
C ASP A 85 -19.68 19.00 21.39
N PRO A 86 -19.06 18.87 22.58
CA PRO A 86 -18.61 17.58 23.09
C PRO A 86 -19.73 16.55 23.25
N GLN A 87 -20.95 16.98 23.63
CA GLN A 87 -22.07 16.08 23.83
C GLN A 87 -22.53 15.47 22.49
N THR A 88 -22.76 16.32 21.48
CA THR A 88 -23.10 15.88 20.12
C THR A 88 -22.06 14.92 19.54
N ARG A 89 -20.75 15.15 19.78
CA ARG A 89 -19.69 14.23 19.35
C ARG A 89 -19.74 12.87 20.03
N ALA A 90 -20.00 12.85 21.34
CA ALA A 90 -20.15 11.61 22.10
C ALA A 90 -21.41 10.82 21.70
N GLU A 91 -22.53 11.52 21.46
CA GLU A 91 -23.78 10.92 20.97
C GLU A 91 -23.59 10.28 19.60
N TYR A 92 -22.90 10.97 18.67
CA TYR A 92 -22.54 10.40 17.39
C TYR A 92 -21.64 9.17 17.52
N LEU A 93 -20.60 9.22 18.35
CA LEU A 93 -19.76 8.05 18.59
C LEU A 93 -20.57 6.86 19.11
N ASN A 94 -21.44 7.06 20.10
CA ASN A 94 -22.24 5.98 20.67
C ASN A 94 -23.19 5.38 19.61
N ALA A 95 -23.86 6.23 18.82
CA ALA A 95 -24.73 5.76 17.74
C ALA A 95 -23.96 4.95 16.67
N LEU A 96 -22.72 5.35 16.34
CA LEU A 96 -21.84 4.56 15.46
C LEU A 96 -21.52 3.19 16.04
N LEU A 97 -21.18 3.14 17.33
CA LEU A 97 -20.81 1.89 18.00
C LEU A 97 -22.01 0.95 18.09
N ASP A 98 -23.19 1.47 18.42
CA ASP A 98 -24.41 0.67 18.51
C ASP A 98 -24.81 0.10 17.14
N HIS A 99 -24.78 0.93 16.10
CA HIS A 99 -25.08 0.47 14.74
C HIS A 99 -24.03 -0.51 14.21
N GLY A 100 -22.75 -0.23 14.44
CA GLY A 100 -21.66 -1.13 14.08
C GLY A 100 -21.70 -2.47 14.83
N ALA A 101 -22.11 -2.47 16.10
CA ALA A 101 -22.33 -3.69 16.87
C ALA A 101 -23.51 -4.50 16.29
N ALA A 102 -24.62 -3.85 15.94
CA ALA A 102 -25.74 -4.52 15.27
C ALA A 102 -25.34 -5.17 13.94
N LEU A 103 -24.50 -4.51 13.13
CA LEU A 103 -23.95 -5.09 11.90
C LEU A 103 -23.03 -6.29 12.18
N ARG A 104 -22.14 -6.19 13.18
CA ARG A 104 -21.27 -7.29 13.62
C ARG A 104 -22.10 -8.51 14.04
N ASP A 105 -23.09 -8.30 14.91
CA ASP A 105 -23.89 -9.37 15.49
C ASP A 105 -24.75 -10.06 14.42
N ARG A 106 -25.20 -9.31 13.41
CA ARG A 106 -25.85 -9.88 12.21
C ARG A 106 -24.90 -10.69 11.33
N ALA A 107 -23.64 -10.27 11.23
CA ALA A 107 -22.61 -10.96 10.43
C ALA A 107 -22.13 -12.27 11.06
N GLU A 108 -22.04 -12.31 12.40
CA GLU A 108 -21.42 -13.41 13.14
C GLU A 108 -21.97 -14.81 12.80
N PRO A 109 -23.30 -15.08 12.81
CA PRO A 109 -23.80 -16.40 12.45
C PRO A 109 -23.52 -16.78 10.99
N GLN A 110 -23.56 -15.81 10.07
CA GLN A 110 -23.23 -16.04 8.65
C GLN A 110 -21.76 -16.39 8.49
N LEU A 111 -20.90 -15.70 9.24
CA LEU A 111 -19.47 -15.89 9.23
C LEU A 111 -19.06 -17.25 9.81
N GLU A 112 -19.61 -17.66 10.95
CA GLU A 112 -19.33 -18.99 11.51
C GLU A 112 -19.82 -20.10 10.58
N ALA A 113 -21.02 -19.96 9.99
CA ALA A 113 -21.52 -20.92 9.01
C ALA A 113 -20.62 -21.01 7.76
N ALA A 114 -20.17 -19.87 7.23
CA ALA A 114 -19.28 -19.84 6.07
C ALA A 114 -17.90 -20.45 6.40
N LEU A 115 -17.32 -20.13 7.56
CA LEU A 115 -16.05 -20.71 7.99
C LEU A 115 -16.16 -22.23 8.15
N GLN A 116 -17.24 -22.73 8.77
CA GLN A 116 -17.49 -24.16 8.91
C GLN A 116 -17.68 -24.84 7.55
N ALA A 117 -18.45 -24.24 6.64
CA ALA A 117 -18.67 -24.78 5.28
C ALA A 117 -17.37 -24.93 4.48
N HIS A 118 -16.35 -24.13 4.80
CA HIS A 118 -15.03 -24.18 4.18
C HIS A 118 -13.98 -24.97 4.99
N GLY A 119 -14.38 -25.66 6.06
CA GLY A 119 -13.46 -26.44 6.91
C GLY A 119 -12.45 -25.56 7.65
N LEU A 120 -12.84 -24.35 8.04
CA LEU A 120 -12.02 -23.39 8.78
C LEU A 120 -12.43 -23.27 10.26
N ASP A 121 -13.30 -24.15 10.73
CA ASP A 121 -13.57 -24.36 12.15
C ASP A 121 -12.40 -25.09 12.84
N ASP A 122 -12.36 -25.02 14.17
CA ASP A 122 -11.24 -25.56 14.96
C ASP A 122 -11.08 -27.08 14.81
N ALA A 123 -12.17 -27.83 14.60
CA ALA A 123 -12.12 -29.28 14.43
C ALA A 123 -11.53 -29.66 13.06
N SER A 124 -11.94 -28.95 12.01
CA SER A 124 -11.41 -29.13 10.66
C SER A 124 -9.91 -28.81 10.59
N ILE A 125 -9.46 -27.72 11.22
CA ILE A 125 -8.03 -27.37 11.29
C ILE A 125 -7.24 -28.42 12.09
N ALA A 126 -7.76 -28.89 13.22
CA ALA A 126 -7.11 -29.94 14.01
C ALA A 126 -6.97 -31.26 13.21
N ALA A 127 -7.99 -31.64 12.45
CA ALA A 127 -7.93 -32.82 11.59
C ALA A 127 -6.85 -32.69 10.50
N GLU A 128 -6.68 -31.49 9.94
CA GLU A 128 -5.66 -31.21 8.92
C GLU A 128 -4.24 -31.24 9.49
N VAL A 129 -4.02 -30.70 10.70
CA VAL A 129 -2.74 -30.82 11.44
C VAL A 129 -2.37 -32.29 11.62
N GLU A 130 -3.33 -33.09 12.07
CA GLU A 130 -3.12 -34.51 12.33
C GLU A 130 -2.77 -35.28 11.04
N GLN A 131 -3.37 -34.91 9.90
CA GLN A 131 -2.99 -35.47 8.60
C GLN A 131 -1.52 -35.20 8.24
N PHE A 132 -1.04 -33.98 8.44
CA PHE A 132 0.36 -33.63 8.18
C PHE A 132 1.32 -34.32 9.16
N ASN A 133 0.93 -34.46 10.43
CA ASN A 133 1.70 -35.20 11.43
C ASN A 133 1.85 -36.67 11.06
N ARG A 134 0.77 -37.33 10.61
CA ARG A 134 0.85 -38.71 10.10
C ARG A 134 1.86 -38.86 8.96
N ARG A 135 1.82 -37.96 7.98
CA ARG A 135 2.78 -37.97 6.85
C ARG A 135 4.23 -37.83 7.31
N ARG A 136 4.49 -37.01 8.35
CA ARG A 136 5.84 -36.86 8.94
C ARG A 136 6.29 -38.15 9.61
N ILE A 137 5.43 -38.72 10.46
CA ILE A 137 5.68 -39.98 11.18
C ILE A 137 5.94 -41.12 10.18
N GLU A 138 5.15 -41.21 9.11
CA GLU A 138 5.34 -42.22 8.05
C GLU A 138 6.70 -42.08 7.35
N ALA A 139 7.11 -40.85 7.00
CA ALA A 139 8.40 -40.60 6.38
C ALA A 139 9.58 -40.93 7.32
N GLU A 140 9.44 -40.61 8.60
CA GLU A 140 10.42 -40.93 9.64
C GLU A 140 10.51 -42.45 9.89
N ASN A 141 9.37 -43.13 10.02
CA ASN A 141 9.31 -44.58 10.17
C ASN A 141 9.86 -45.32 8.95
N ALA A 142 9.67 -44.79 7.73
CA ALA A 142 10.28 -45.35 6.52
C ALA A 142 11.82 -45.29 6.57
N PHE A 143 12.38 -44.19 7.05
CA PHE A 143 13.84 -44.07 7.26
C PHE A 143 14.34 -45.05 8.32
N TYR A 144 13.68 -45.12 9.47
CA TYR A 144 14.09 -46.02 10.55
C TYR A 144 14.01 -47.49 10.18
N ARG A 145 12.98 -47.91 9.42
CA ARG A 145 12.90 -49.28 8.89
C ARG A 145 14.11 -49.65 8.05
N ILE A 146 14.54 -48.77 7.13
CA ILE A 146 15.73 -49.04 6.29
C ILE A 146 16.98 -49.08 7.15
N ARG A 147 17.16 -48.09 8.06
CA ARG A 147 18.30 -48.03 8.97
C ARG A 147 18.43 -49.30 9.83
N ASP A 148 17.32 -49.80 10.35
CA ASP A 148 17.31 -50.94 11.26
C ASP A 148 17.47 -52.28 10.52
N GLN A 149 17.13 -52.34 9.22
CA GLN A 149 17.29 -53.52 8.36
C GLN A 149 18.72 -53.69 7.78
N HIS A 150 19.53 -52.63 7.74
CA HIS A 150 20.85 -52.65 7.10
C HIS A 150 21.97 -52.62 8.14
N PRO A 151 22.94 -53.55 8.09
CA PRO A 151 24.08 -53.52 8.99
C PRO A 151 24.96 -52.29 8.72
N PRO A 152 25.80 -51.84 9.69
CA PRO A 152 26.63 -50.65 9.55
C PRO A 152 27.60 -50.64 8.35
N ALA A 153 27.87 -51.80 7.76
CA ALA A 153 28.70 -51.92 6.56
C ALA A 153 28.02 -51.38 5.29
N ASP A 154 26.70 -51.24 5.28
CA ASP A 154 25.93 -50.73 4.14
C ASP A 154 25.61 -49.24 4.25
N GLN A 155 26.67 -48.45 4.23
CA GLN A 155 26.58 -47.00 4.40
C GLN A 155 25.85 -46.32 3.22
N ALA A 156 25.80 -46.95 2.05
CA ALA A 156 25.17 -46.39 0.85
C ALA A 156 23.64 -46.33 1.00
N ASP A 157 23.01 -47.43 1.43
CA ASP A 157 21.56 -47.52 1.56
C ASP A 157 21.02 -46.66 2.71
N ILE A 158 21.73 -46.61 3.84
CA ILE A 158 21.40 -45.68 4.95
C ILE A 158 21.49 -44.23 4.49
N THR A 159 22.49 -43.89 3.68
CA THR A 159 22.67 -42.54 3.13
C THR A 159 21.56 -42.19 2.14
N ALA A 160 21.19 -43.11 1.25
CA ALA A 160 20.09 -42.95 0.31
C ALA A 160 18.75 -42.76 1.05
N ALA A 161 18.46 -43.59 2.06
CA ALA A 161 17.27 -43.49 2.90
C ALA A 161 17.22 -42.15 3.65
N ARG A 162 18.36 -41.67 4.17
CA ARG A 162 18.44 -40.35 4.82
C ARG A 162 18.11 -39.23 3.84
N TYR A 163 18.65 -39.26 2.61
CA TYR A 163 18.31 -38.25 1.60
C TYR A 163 16.84 -38.32 1.19
N ALA A 164 16.27 -39.52 1.05
CA ALA A 164 14.85 -39.71 0.78
C ALA A 164 13.98 -39.09 1.88
N TYR A 165 14.29 -39.34 3.15
CA TYR A 165 13.62 -38.72 4.29
C TYR A 165 13.73 -37.19 4.29
N LEU A 166 14.93 -36.64 4.10
CA LEU A 166 15.13 -35.19 4.07
C LEU A 166 14.35 -34.53 2.92
N ASN A 167 14.28 -35.19 1.76
CA ASN A 167 13.48 -34.72 0.63
C ASN A 167 11.97 -34.77 0.93
N ALA A 168 11.49 -35.86 1.57
CA ALA A 168 10.10 -36.00 2.00
C ALA A 168 9.73 -34.92 3.03
N ALA A 169 10.56 -34.73 4.07
CA ALA A 169 10.36 -33.70 5.08
C ALA A 169 10.35 -32.28 4.47
N THR A 170 11.25 -31.99 3.53
CA THR A 170 11.28 -30.71 2.81
C THR A 170 10.01 -30.49 2.00
N THR A 171 9.50 -31.54 1.35
CA THR A 171 8.25 -31.49 0.57
C THR A 171 7.05 -31.26 1.49
N ILE A 172 6.93 -32.03 2.57
CA ILE A 172 5.86 -31.87 3.57
C ILE A 172 5.85 -30.44 4.13
N ASN A 173 7.00 -29.89 4.50
CA ASN A 173 7.08 -28.52 5.03
C ASN A 173 6.70 -27.46 3.99
N ARG A 174 7.00 -27.70 2.70
CA ARG A 174 6.56 -26.81 1.62
C ARG A 174 5.05 -26.88 1.44
N ASP A 175 4.48 -28.08 1.44
CA ASP A 175 3.03 -28.30 1.32
C ASP A 175 2.30 -27.62 2.48
N ILE A 176 2.80 -27.79 3.71
CA ILE A 176 2.27 -27.11 4.90
C ILE A 176 2.28 -25.60 4.71
N ALA A 177 3.41 -25.01 4.31
CA ALA A 177 3.52 -23.55 4.17
C ALA A 177 2.56 -23.00 3.09
N GLN A 178 2.43 -23.70 1.96
CA GLN A 178 1.48 -23.33 0.90
C GLN A 178 0.04 -23.42 1.38
N ARG A 179 -0.28 -24.48 2.14
CA ARG A 179 -1.63 -24.72 2.63
C ARG A 179 -2.02 -23.77 3.75
N GLU A 180 -1.11 -23.44 4.66
CA GLU A 180 -1.28 -22.37 5.66
C GLU A 180 -1.59 -21.03 5.00
N GLU A 181 -0.87 -20.68 3.93
CA GLU A 181 -1.14 -19.45 3.16
C GLU A 181 -2.55 -19.47 2.56
N GLN A 182 -2.93 -20.56 1.90
CA GLN A 182 -4.28 -20.73 1.33
C GLN A 182 -5.39 -20.61 2.37
N LEU A 183 -5.27 -21.31 3.51
CA LEU A 183 -6.30 -21.30 4.56
C LEU A 183 -6.45 -19.91 5.20
N ASN A 184 -5.34 -19.23 5.48
CA ASN A 184 -5.39 -17.88 6.04
C ASN A 184 -5.95 -16.87 5.03
N THR A 185 -5.58 -16.96 3.75
CA THR A 185 -6.16 -16.09 2.70
C THR A 185 -7.66 -16.35 2.53
N LEU A 186 -8.09 -17.62 2.48
CA LEU A 186 -9.51 -17.98 2.36
C LEU A 186 -10.30 -17.45 3.56
N ARG A 187 -9.78 -17.64 4.78
CA ARG A 187 -10.39 -17.12 6.00
C ARG A 187 -10.56 -15.60 5.96
N THR A 188 -9.51 -14.87 5.59
CA THR A 188 -9.56 -13.41 5.46
C THR A 188 -10.61 -13.00 4.42
N ASN A 189 -10.68 -13.69 3.28
CA ASN A 189 -11.68 -13.39 2.24
C ASN A 189 -13.10 -13.63 2.74
N ILE A 190 -13.39 -14.77 3.39
CA ILE A 190 -14.72 -15.06 3.95
C ILE A 190 -15.15 -13.98 4.94
N ILE A 191 -14.24 -13.58 5.86
CA ILE A 191 -14.51 -12.52 6.83
C ILE A 191 -14.84 -11.20 6.12
N ARG A 192 -13.96 -10.77 5.20
CA ARG A 192 -14.15 -9.54 4.43
C ARG A 192 -15.47 -9.59 3.67
N ASP A 193 -15.71 -10.63 2.88
CA ASP A 193 -16.84 -10.71 1.96
C ASP A 193 -18.17 -10.75 2.74
N THR A 194 -18.22 -11.42 3.90
CA THR A 194 -19.41 -11.42 4.78
C THR A 194 -19.74 -10.01 5.27
N TYR A 195 -18.74 -9.26 5.75
CA TYR A 195 -18.98 -7.88 6.19
C TYR A 195 -19.34 -6.95 5.04
N TYR A 196 -18.68 -7.08 3.89
CA TYR A 196 -18.96 -6.22 2.73
C TYR A 196 -20.31 -6.52 2.08
N GLN A 197 -20.81 -7.75 2.18
CA GLN A 197 -22.18 -8.09 1.77
C GLN A 197 -23.23 -7.37 2.63
N LEU A 198 -22.97 -7.17 3.92
CA LEU A 198 -23.86 -6.39 4.79
C LEU A 198 -23.67 -4.88 4.57
N LEU A 199 -22.44 -4.41 4.47
CA LEU A 199 -22.15 -2.99 4.21
C LEU A 199 -22.69 -2.52 2.85
N SER A 200 -22.71 -3.38 1.83
CA SER A 200 -23.28 -3.03 0.52
C SER A 200 -24.81 -2.86 0.54
N GLN A 201 -25.48 -3.35 1.59
CA GLN A 201 -26.90 -3.06 1.85
C GLN A 201 -27.08 -1.66 2.47
N GLU A 202 -26.03 -1.10 3.07
CA GLU A 202 -26.04 0.22 3.69
C GLU A 202 -25.76 1.36 2.71
N ARG A 203 -24.87 1.14 1.74
CA ARG A 203 -24.40 2.12 0.74
C ARG A 203 -23.61 1.44 -0.38
N SER A 204 -23.27 2.18 -1.42
CA SER A 204 -22.52 1.67 -2.56
C SER A 204 -20.99 1.62 -2.33
N PHE A 205 -20.35 0.65 -2.96
CA PHE A 205 -18.90 0.42 -2.92
C PHE A 205 -18.39 0.05 -4.32
N GLY A 206 -17.18 0.49 -4.64
CA GLY A 206 -16.45 0.03 -5.83
C GLY A 206 -16.96 0.56 -7.17
N THR A 207 -17.92 1.49 -7.18
CA THR A 207 -18.37 2.15 -8.42
C THR A 207 -17.53 3.39 -8.73
N VAL A 208 -16.87 3.97 -7.72
CA VAL A 208 -16.00 5.14 -7.85
C VAL A 208 -14.53 4.76 -7.64
N THR A 209 -13.63 5.37 -8.41
CA THR A 209 -12.18 5.11 -8.34
C THR A 209 -11.39 6.38 -8.06
N ILE A 210 -10.22 6.25 -7.42
CA ILE A 210 -9.26 7.35 -7.25
C ILE A 210 -8.29 7.35 -8.44
N THR A 211 -8.20 8.49 -9.13
CA THR A 211 -7.20 8.70 -10.18
C THR A 211 -6.08 9.62 -9.65
N PRO A 212 -4.93 9.08 -9.22
CA PRO A 212 -3.85 9.90 -8.71
C PRO A 212 -3.21 10.73 -9.83
N ALA A 213 -2.65 11.89 -9.49
CA ALA A 213 -2.01 12.81 -10.44
C ALA A 213 -0.82 12.20 -11.20
N ASN A 214 -0.29 11.07 -10.73
CA ASN A 214 0.77 10.30 -11.40
C ASN A 214 0.28 8.96 -11.96
N HIS A 215 -1.03 8.79 -12.21
CA HIS A 215 -1.65 7.57 -12.73
C HIS A 215 -0.89 6.96 -13.92
N ASP A 216 -0.51 7.79 -14.89
CA ASP A 216 0.17 7.33 -16.11
C ASP A 216 1.61 6.85 -15.85
N LYS A 217 2.20 7.27 -14.73
CA LYS A 217 3.54 6.85 -14.28
C LYS A 217 3.50 5.61 -13.41
N MET A 218 2.33 5.17 -12.96
CA MET A 218 2.17 3.94 -12.19
C MET A 218 2.28 2.71 -13.11
N THR A 219 2.71 1.58 -12.55
CA THR A 219 2.65 0.32 -13.29
C THR A 219 1.20 -0.16 -13.41
N ARG A 220 0.90 -1.05 -14.37
CA ARG A 220 -0.45 -1.65 -14.48
C ARG A 220 -0.88 -2.37 -13.20
N SER A 221 0.05 -3.08 -12.56
CA SER A 221 -0.21 -3.78 -11.29
C SER A 221 -0.52 -2.81 -10.15
N ASP A 222 0.20 -1.68 -10.09
CA ASP A 222 -0.05 -0.63 -9.11
C ASP A 222 -1.41 0.03 -9.27
N ARG A 223 -1.83 0.30 -10.51
CA ARG A 223 -3.16 0.84 -10.81
C ARG A 223 -4.27 -0.13 -10.42
N SER A 224 -4.10 -1.41 -10.75
CA SER A 224 -5.04 -2.46 -10.37
C SER A 224 -5.16 -2.58 -8.85
N MET A 225 -4.03 -2.57 -8.13
CA MET A 225 -4.00 -2.58 -6.67
C MET A 225 -4.70 -1.35 -6.07
N LEU A 226 -4.47 -0.15 -6.62
CA LEU A 226 -5.16 1.06 -6.18
C LEU A 226 -6.66 1.00 -6.41
N THR A 227 -7.08 0.49 -7.57
CA THR A 227 -8.51 0.32 -7.90
C THR A 227 -9.17 -0.66 -6.93
N ALA A 228 -8.59 -1.85 -6.74
CA ALA A 228 -9.09 -2.86 -5.81
C ALA A 228 -9.12 -2.35 -4.37
N THR A 229 -8.12 -1.57 -3.95
CA THR A 229 -8.06 -1.01 -2.59
C THR A 229 -9.09 0.11 -2.41
N THR A 230 -9.31 0.93 -3.43
CA THR A 230 -10.30 2.01 -3.38
C THR A 230 -11.72 1.45 -3.27
N ALA A 231 -12.01 0.31 -3.92
CA ALA A 231 -13.30 -0.36 -3.84
C ALA A 231 -13.65 -0.91 -2.45
N LEU A 232 -12.69 -0.94 -1.52
CA LEU A 232 -12.92 -1.27 -0.11
C LEU A 232 -13.51 -0.09 0.68
N TYR A 233 -13.53 1.10 0.09
CA TYR A 233 -14.13 2.28 0.71
C TYR A 233 -15.48 2.56 0.06
N PRO A 234 -16.44 3.12 0.81
CA PRO A 234 -17.69 3.51 0.22
C PRO A 234 -17.52 4.62 -0.82
N ASP A 235 -18.36 4.58 -1.86
CA ASP A 235 -18.19 5.43 -3.04
C ASP A 235 -18.20 6.93 -2.71
N ASP A 236 -19.09 7.38 -1.84
CA ASP A 236 -19.16 8.77 -1.40
C ASP A 236 -17.91 9.20 -0.60
N MET A 237 -17.25 8.31 0.16
CA MET A 237 -15.93 8.61 0.74
C MET A 237 -14.87 8.78 -0.35
N VAL A 238 -14.93 7.95 -1.38
CA VAL A 238 -14.02 8.01 -2.53
C VAL A 238 -14.23 9.29 -3.35
N GLU A 239 -15.49 9.66 -3.61
CA GLU A 239 -15.86 10.91 -4.29
C GLU A 239 -15.35 12.13 -3.53
N ARG A 240 -15.58 12.15 -2.21
CA ARG A 240 -15.01 13.19 -1.35
C ARG A 240 -13.49 13.17 -1.39
N SER A 241 -12.84 12.02 -1.41
CA SER A 241 -11.39 11.93 -1.57
C SER A 241 -10.89 12.52 -2.90
N ASN A 242 -11.67 12.35 -3.97
CA ASN A 242 -11.39 12.89 -5.30
C ASN A 242 -11.65 14.40 -5.42
N SER A 243 -12.61 14.95 -4.66
CA SER A 243 -12.92 16.39 -4.68
C SER A 243 -11.86 17.26 -3.98
N LEU A 244 -10.81 16.64 -3.45
CA LEU A 244 -9.75 17.31 -2.69
C LEU A 244 -8.55 17.62 -3.56
N LEU A 245 -7.49 18.10 -2.90
CA LEU A 245 -6.20 18.31 -3.52
C LEU A 245 -5.67 17.03 -4.19
N PRO A 246 -4.97 17.14 -5.33
CA PRO A 246 -4.41 16.01 -6.04
C PRO A 246 -3.55 15.13 -5.14
N MET A 247 -3.60 13.82 -5.37
CA MET A 247 -2.76 12.84 -4.67
C MET A 247 -1.80 12.19 -5.65
N VAL A 248 -0.57 11.94 -5.21
CA VAL A 248 0.35 11.00 -5.88
C VAL A 248 0.46 9.71 -5.11
N ALA A 249 0.44 8.57 -5.81
CA ALA A 249 0.60 7.25 -5.23
C ALA A 249 1.93 6.63 -5.70
N LYS A 250 2.80 6.23 -4.78
CA LYS A 250 4.15 5.72 -5.10
C LYS A 250 4.43 4.39 -4.39
N ARG A 251 4.83 3.38 -5.16
CA ARG A 251 5.37 2.16 -4.56
C ARG A 251 6.74 2.45 -3.93
N SER A 252 6.89 2.16 -2.64
CA SER A 252 8.11 2.37 -1.86
C SER A 252 8.67 1.06 -1.33
N LYS A 253 9.99 0.98 -1.20
CA LYS A 253 10.68 -0.08 -0.43
C LYS A 253 10.93 0.34 1.02
N ALA A 254 10.77 1.63 1.32
CA ALA A 254 10.80 2.15 2.67
C ALA A 254 9.43 1.99 3.33
N ARG A 255 9.28 2.51 4.55
CA ARG A 255 8.00 2.52 5.27
C ARG A 255 6.94 3.24 4.43
N ALA A 256 5.80 2.59 4.26
CA ALA A 256 4.59 3.20 3.73
C ALA A 256 4.17 4.37 4.65
N HIS A 257 3.62 5.41 4.04
CA HIS A 257 3.10 6.56 4.77
C HIS A 257 2.21 7.40 3.87
N TYR A 258 1.22 8.01 4.49
CA TYR A 258 0.42 9.09 3.98
C TYR A 258 0.98 10.43 4.47
N SER A 259 1.12 11.38 3.55
CA SER A 259 1.38 12.78 3.85
C SER A 259 0.24 13.63 3.32
N ARG A 260 -0.35 14.43 4.21
CA ARG A 260 -1.30 15.48 3.82
C ARG A 260 -0.74 16.34 2.70
N ALA A 261 -1.64 16.91 1.90
CA ALA A 261 -1.29 17.78 0.80
C ALA A 261 -0.37 18.92 1.24
N GLN A 262 0.86 18.89 0.72
CA GLN A 262 1.89 19.89 0.95
C GLN A 262 2.67 20.11 -0.34
N ARG A 263 3.37 21.25 -0.45
CA ARG A 263 4.24 21.50 -1.61
C ARG A 263 5.39 20.51 -1.61
N GLN A 264 5.31 19.53 -2.51
CA GLN A 264 6.27 18.44 -2.57
C GLN A 264 7.60 18.94 -3.12
N LYS A 265 8.70 18.50 -2.50
CA LYS A 265 10.06 18.73 -3.02
C LYS A 265 10.34 17.69 -4.09
N ARG A 266 10.38 18.11 -5.35
CA ARG A 266 10.80 17.27 -6.48
C ARG A 266 12.23 17.57 -6.86
N ARG A 267 13.00 16.51 -7.01
CA ARG A 267 14.31 16.57 -7.66
C ARG A 267 14.07 16.67 -9.16
N ARG A 268 14.59 17.74 -9.76
CA ARG A 268 14.59 17.96 -11.20
C ARG A 268 16.02 17.90 -11.66
N THR A 269 16.30 17.02 -12.61
CA THR A 269 17.59 17.04 -13.28
C THR A 269 17.52 18.10 -14.36
N THR A 270 18.42 19.07 -14.25
CA THR A 270 18.61 20.14 -15.23
C THR A 270 19.92 19.88 -15.97
N LYS A 271 19.97 20.22 -17.25
CA LYS A 271 21.12 20.02 -18.12
C LYS A 271 21.78 21.35 -18.41
N GLN A 272 23.10 21.35 -18.41
CA GLN A 272 23.89 22.51 -18.79
C GLN A 272 23.63 22.87 -20.26
N VAL A 273 23.32 24.14 -20.49
CA VAL A 273 23.30 24.77 -21.81
C VAL A 273 24.25 25.96 -21.82
N PHE A 274 24.76 26.31 -22.99
CA PHE A 274 25.70 27.42 -23.13
C PHE A 274 24.99 28.68 -23.63
N ASP A 275 25.36 29.83 -23.07
CA ASP A 275 24.95 31.13 -23.60
C ASP A 275 25.67 31.42 -24.92
N LEU A 276 24.96 31.25 -26.02
CA LEU A 276 25.55 31.41 -27.36
C LEU A 276 25.74 32.87 -27.73
N ARG A 277 24.89 33.79 -27.25
CA ARG A 277 25.05 35.22 -27.52
C ARG A 277 26.30 35.77 -26.86
N ASP A 278 26.51 35.43 -25.59
CA ASP A 278 27.72 35.79 -24.86
C ASP A 278 28.97 35.11 -25.46
N ALA A 279 28.86 33.83 -25.84
CA ALA A 279 29.98 33.10 -26.41
C ALA A 279 30.43 33.63 -27.77
N LEU A 280 29.48 34.02 -28.64
CA LEU A 280 29.79 34.66 -29.92
C LEU A 280 30.44 36.04 -29.73
N THR A 281 30.05 36.77 -28.68
CA THR A 281 30.61 38.10 -28.37
C THR A 281 32.01 38.01 -27.76
N THR A 282 32.21 37.07 -26.83
CA THR A 282 33.46 36.96 -26.05
C THR A 282 34.47 35.98 -26.64
N GLY A 283 34.06 35.17 -27.62
CA GLY A 283 34.89 34.13 -28.23
C GLY A 283 35.12 32.90 -27.36
N ARG A 284 34.33 32.70 -26.29
CA ARG A 284 34.44 31.54 -25.39
C ARG A 284 33.15 31.22 -24.66
N PHE A 285 32.94 29.98 -24.25
CA PHE A 285 31.84 29.62 -23.35
C PHE A 285 32.17 30.05 -21.90
N ALA A 286 31.54 31.11 -21.40
CA ALA A 286 31.83 31.67 -20.07
C ALA A 286 30.72 31.44 -19.02
N SER A 287 29.43 31.54 -19.41
CA SER A 287 28.29 31.33 -18.51
C SER A 287 27.37 30.20 -19.00
N TRP A 288 26.80 29.46 -18.06
CA TRP A 288 25.91 28.33 -18.36
C TRP A 288 24.67 28.32 -17.47
N PRO A 289 23.48 28.58 -18.03
CA PRO A 289 22.25 28.22 -17.37
C PRO A 289 22.09 26.69 -17.32
N TYR A 290 21.36 26.22 -16.32
CA TYR A 290 20.88 24.84 -16.26
C TYR A 290 19.39 24.87 -16.55
N VAL A 291 18.96 24.11 -17.55
CA VAL A 291 17.58 24.10 -18.03
C VAL A 291 17.02 22.69 -17.93
N THR A 292 15.72 22.56 -17.77
CA THR A 292 15.12 21.25 -17.55
C THR A 292 15.13 20.41 -18.80
N ASN A 293 14.61 20.99 -19.88
CA ASN A 293 14.50 20.31 -21.15
C ASN A 293 15.07 21.22 -22.24
N PRO A 294 16.37 21.09 -22.56
CA PRO A 294 17.00 21.91 -23.58
C PRO A 294 16.29 21.86 -24.94
N ALA A 295 15.72 20.70 -25.31
CA ALA A 295 15.00 20.55 -26.58
C ALA A 295 13.69 21.33 -26.56
N ALA A 296 12.83 21.09 -25.56
CA ALA A 296 11.56 21.82 -25.44
C ALA A 296 11.78 23.33 -25.30
N MET A 297 12.82 23.76 -24.57
CA MET A 297 13.24 25.16 -24.50
C MET A 297 13.58 25.72 -25.89
N ALA A 298 14.37 24.99 -26.69
CA ALA A 298 14.76 25.42 -28.03
C ALA A 298 13.58 25.42 -29.03
N GLU A 299 12.61 24.52 -28.85
CA GLU A 299 11.36 24.44 -29.63
C GLU A 299 10.35 25.56 -29.29
N GLY A 300 10.68 26.45 -28.34
CA GLY A 300 9.77 27.52 -27.91
C GLY A 300 8.74 27.09 -26.84
N ASN A 301 8.91 25.89 -26.27
CA ASN A 301 8.06 25.30 -25.24
C ASN A 301 8.81 25.18 -23.89
N PRO A 302 9.26 26.29 -23.27
CA PRO A 302 10.03 26.23 -22.04
C PRO A 302 9.19 25.64 -20.90
N ALA A 303 9.78 24.72 -20.14
CA ALA A 303 9.07 24.02 -19.08
C ALA A 303 8.88 24.87 -17.80
N ASP A 304 9.63 25.96 -17.66
CA ASP A 304 9.46 26.97 -16.60
C ASP A 304 10.08 28.33 -16.98
N ASP A 305 10.01 29.29 -16.05
CA ASP A 305 10.57 30.64 -16.20
C ASP A 305 12.10 30.69 -16.37
N THR A 306 12.82 29.71 -15.81
CA THR A 306 14.29 29.61 -15.97
C THR A 306 14.62 29.18 -17.38
N ASP A 307 13.95 28.14 -17.87
CA ASP A 307 14.06 27.69 -19.27
C ASP A 307 13.70 28.84 -20.22
N ARG A 308 12.65 29.62 -19.93
CA ARG A 308 12.24 30.77 -20.76
C ARG A 308 13.32 31.86 -20.84
N ARG A 309 13.92 32.23 -19.71
CA ARG A 309 15.02 33.22 -19.67
C ARG A 309 16.28 32.69 -20.34
N ALA A 310 16.59 31.40 -20.19
CA ALA A 310 17.72 30.77 -20.86
C ALA A 310 17.53 30.75 -22.38
N ALA A 311 16.33 30.43 -22.88
CA ALA A 311 16.03 30.38 -24.31
C ALA A 311 16.41 31.67 -25.06
N GLN A 312 16.24 32.84 -24.42
CA GLN A 312 16.57 34.14 -25.01
C GLN A 312 18.07 34.32 -25.28
N ARG A 313 18.94 33.55 -24.62
CA ARG A 313 20.40 33.69 -24.66
C ARG A 313 21.10 32.48 -25.28
N THR A 314 20.52 31.29 -25.10
CA THR A 314 21.14 30.01 -25.51
C THR A 314 20.66 29.47 -26.85
N VAL A 315 19.65 30.10 -27.47
CA VAL A 315 19.05 29.63 -28.73
C VAL A 315 19.24 30.68 -29.81
N LEU A 316 19.83 30.28 -30.93
CA LEU A 316 20.09 31.15 -32.09
C LEU A 316 19.48 30.57 -33.36
N VAL A 317 19.16 31.41 -34.33
CA VAL A 317 18.72 30.96 -35.66
C VAL A 317 19.84 30.18 -36.33
N ASN A 318 19.51 29.07 -36.98
CA ASN A 318 20.46 28.21 -37.66
C ASN A 318 20.82 28.77 -39.05
N THR A 319 21.69 29.78 -39.08
CA THR A 319 22.30 30.26 -40.34
C THR A 319 23.68 29.60 -40.54
N PRO A 320 24.17 29.46 -41.78
CA PRO A 320 25.51 28.91 -42.05
C PRO A 320 26.62 29.60 -41.26
N GLU A 321 26.56 30.92 -41.13
CA GLU A 321 27.54 31.74 -40.42
C GLU A 321 27.50 31.47 -38.91
N THR A 322 26.28 31.43 -38.34
CA THR A 322 26.10 31.16 -36.91
C THR A 322 26.55 29.73 -36.58
N LEU A 323 26.22 28.77 -37.44
CA LEU A 323 26.61 27.37 -37.30
C LEU A 323 28.14 27.21 -37.31
N ALA A 324 28.82 27.79 -38.31
CA ALA A 324 30.27 27.73 -38.42
C ALA A 324 30.96 28.31 -37.18
N ARG A 325 30.50 29.50 -36.73
CA ARG A 325 31.10 30.17 -35.58
C ARG A 325 30.86 29.43 -34.27
N VAL A 326 29.67 28.84 -34.08
CA VAL A 326 29.38 28.01 -32.90
C VAL A 326 30.19 26.72 -32.93
N GLN A 327 30.43 26.12 -34.11
CA GLN A 327 31.25 24.92 -34.24
C GLN A 327 32.71 25.19 -33.83
N GLU A 328 33.29 26.32 -34.26
CA GLU A 328 34.64 26.73 -33.82
C GLU A 328 34.74 26.83 -32.29
N LEU A 329 33.72 27.42 -31.64
CA LEU A 329 33.67 27.54 -30.18
C LEU A 329 33.57 26.17 -29.50
N ILE A 330 32.81 25.24 -30.08
CA ILE A 330 32.69 23.86 -29.60
C ILE A 330 34.03 23.14 -29.72
N ASP A 331 34.72 23.27 -30.84
CA ASP A 331 36.01 22.60 -31.07
C ASP A 331 37.07 23.14 -30.10
N LEU A 332 37.15 24.46 -29.92
CA LEU A 332 38.01 25.09 -28.91
C LEU A 332 37.69 24.57 -27.51
N TRP A 333 36.43 24.61 -27.09
CA TRP A 333 36.01 24.11 -25.78
C TRP A 333 36.34 22.63 -25.57
N ASN A 334 36.08 21.79 -26.57
CA ASN A 334 36.34 20.36 -26.50
C ASN A 334 37.84 20.05 -26.46
N SER A 335 38.67 20.90 -27.08
CA SER A 335 40.13 20.79 -27.00
C SER A 335 40.67 21.17 -25.61
N GLU A 336 40.14 22.23 -25.00
CA GLU A 336 40.53 22.69 -23.67
C GLU A 336 39.97 21.80 -22.55
N ARG A 337 38.78 21.22 -22.77
CA ARG A 337 38.02 20.45 -21.77
C ARG A 337 37.49 19.12 -22.34
N PRO A 338 38.38 18.17 -22.68
CA PRO A 338 38.00 16.91 -23.32
C PRO A 338 37.07 16.03 -22.47
N ARG A 339 37.02 16.24 -21.15
CA ARG A 339 36.14 15.50 -20.22
C ARG A 339 34.73 16.10 -20.09
N GLU A 340 34.51 17.30 -20.62
CA GLU A 340 33.24 18.03 -20.52
C GLU A 340 32.76 18.49 -21.90
N PRO A 341 32.61 17.59 -22.89
CA PRO A 341 32.35 18.01 -24.26
C PRO A 341 31.05 18.81 -24.39
N ALA A 342 31.13 19.87 -25.17
CA ALA A 342 30.00 20.61 -25.69
C ALA A 342 29.46 19.91 -26.93
N THR A 343 28.14 19.84 -27.07
CA THR A 343 27.47 19.20 -28.20
C THR A 343 26.47 20.15 -28.81
N LEU A 344 26.64 20.45 -30.10
CA LEU A 344 25.68 21.17 -30.92
C LEU A 344 24.38 20.36 -31.05
N ARG A 345 23.25 21.05 -30.98
CA ARG A 345 21.91 20.50 -31.20
C ARG A 345 21.11 21.47 -32.07
N THR A 346 20.17 20.92 -32.81
CA THR A 346 19.21 21.65 -33.62
C THR A 346 17.79 21.41 -33.10
N ALA A 347 16.91 22.39 -33.30
CA ALA A 347 15.48 22.27 -33.05
C ALA A 347 14.71 23.11 -34.07
N THR A 348 13.41 22.87 -34.18
CA THR A 348 12.50 23.71 -34.97
C THR A 348 11.55 24.40 -34.01
N ARG A 349 11.34 25.71 -34.19
CA ARG A 349 10.33 26.46 -33.42
C ARG A 349 9.56 27.41 -34.32
N PRO A 350 8.37 27.88 -33.91
CA PRO A 350 7.70 28.98 -34.59
C PRO A 350 8.52 30.26 -34.43
N SER A 351 8.77 30.96 -35.54
CA SER A 351 9.41 32.27 -35.55
C SER A 351 8.55 33.26 -34.76
N PRO A 352 9.16 34.09 -33.88
CA PRO A 352 8.42 35.08 -33.12
C PRO A 352 7.86 36.24 -33.97
N HIS A 353 8.27 36.34 -35.24
CA HIS A 353 7.87 37.44 -36.13
C HIS A 353 6.62 37.11 -36.96
N ASP A 354 6.57 35.92 -37.53
CA ASP A 354 5.57 35.50 -38.52
C ASP A 354 4.97 34.11 -38.23
N GLY A 355 5.42 33.44 -37.16
CA GLY A 355 4.99 32.09 -36.81
C GLY A 355 5.50 31.00 -37.75
N ALA A 356 6.28 31.33 -38.78
CA ALA A 356 6.84 30.35 -39.70
C ALA A 356 7.84 29.44 -38.97
N PRO A 357 7.93 28.15 -39.33
CA PRO A 357 8.91 27.26 -38.71
C PRO A 357 10.34 27.72 -39.01
N GLU A 358 11.10 28.06 -37.98
CA GLU A 358 12.52 28.40 -38.07
C GLU A 358 13.40 27.30 -37.46
N GLN A 359 14.50 26.98 -38.13
CA GLN A 359 15.54 26.11 -37.56
C GLN A 359 16.39 26.93 -36.59
N VAL A 360 16.61 26.39 -35.41
CA VAL A 360 17.45 27.00 -34.38
C VAL A 360 18.52 26.04 -33.90
N ILE A 361 19.61 26.59 -33.39
CA ILE A 361 20.70 25.86 -32.75
C ILE A 361 20.81 26.21 -31.27
N TYR A 362 21.26 25.23 -30.50
CA TYR A 362 21.65 25.39 -29.10
C TYR A 362 22.79 24.41 -28.78
N VAL A 363 23.56 24.69 -27.73
CA VAL A 363 24.69 23.83 -27.33
C VAL A 363 24.48 23.33 -25.91
N THR A 364 24.62 22.01 -25.71
CA THR A 364 24.50 21.37 -24.40
C THR A 364 25.86 20.89 -23.89
N GLY A 365 26.11 21.00 -22.59
CA GLY A 365 27.25 20.37 -21.93
C GLY A 365 26.93 18.98 -21.37
N THR A 366 27.93 18.32 -20.80
CA THR A 366 27.76 17.03 -20.10
C THR A 366 27.29 17.17 -18.66
N ARG A 367 27.43 18.36 -18.06
CA ARG A 367 27.05 18.56 -16.66
C ARG A 367 25.54 18.51 -16.51
N THR A 368 25.11 17.82 -15.48
CA THR A 368 23.73 17.82 -15.01
C THR A 368 23.70 18.28 -13.56
N MET A 369 22.69 19.04 -13.19
CA MET A 369 22.48 19.51 -11.83
C MET A 369 21.12 19.04 -11.35
N VAL A 370 21.10 18.41 -10.18
CA VAL A 370 19.84 18.03 -9.53
C VAL A 370 19.41 19.17 -8.63
N THR A 371 18.44 19.94 -9.10
CA THR A 371 17.81 21.00 -8.31
C THR A 371 16.59 20.44 -7.59
N THR A 372 16.33 20.95 -6.38
CA THR A 372 15.09 20.63 -5.67
C THR A 372 14.10 21.75 -5.90
N HIS A 373 13.05 21.48 -6.65
CA HIS A 373 11.93 22.40 -6.84
C HIS A 373 10.79 22.02 -5.90
N ARG A 374 10.00 23.01 -5.49
CA ARG A 374 8.73 22.74 -4.84
C ARG A 374 7.65 22.75 -5.93
N ASP A 375 6.78 21.74 -5.92
CA ASP A 375 5.59 21.78 -6.75
C ASP A 375 4.80 23.07 -6.44
N PRO A 376 4.27 23.77 -7.47
CA PRO A 376 3.54 25.02 -7.26
C PRO A 376 2.28 24.77 -6.40
N GLU A 377 1.61 23.65 -6.67
CA GLU A 377 0.41 23.20 -5.99
C GLU A 377 0.74 22.19 -4.89
N PRO A 378 0.05 22.26 -3.74
CA PRO A 378 0.12 21.21 -2.73
C PRO A 378 -0.43 19.90 -3.27
N VAL A 379 0.29 18.81 -3.06
CA VAL A 379 -0.10 17.46 -3.50
C VAL A 379 0.03 16.51 -2.32
N ALA A 380 -1.01 15.73 -2.04
CA ALA A 380 -0.96 14.67 -1.04
C ALA A 380 -0.08 13.53 -1.55
N GLU A 381 0.68 12.89 -0.67
CA GLU A 381 1.53 11.77 -1.05
C GLU A 381 1.10 10.52 -0.30
N LEU A 382 0.85 9.45 -1.05
CA LEU A 382 0.60 8.13 -0.53
C LEU A 382 1.73 7.21 -0.99
N THR A 383 2.44 6.58 -0.05
CA THR A 383 3.46 5.59 -0.36
C THR A 383 3.07 4.22 0.19
N TYR A 384 3.28 3.15 -0.58
CA TYR A 384 2.84 1.80 -0.22
C TYR A 384 3.85 0.74 -0.67
N SER A 385 3.85 -0.44 -0.05
CA SER A 385 4.65 -1.59 -0.47
C SER A 385 3.80 -2.71 -1.10
N ASP A 386 2.58 -2.86 -0.62
CA ASP A 386 1.62 -3.94 -0.88
C ASP A 386 0.18 -3.44 -0.68
N SER A 387 -0.82 -4.31 -0.88
CA SER A 387 -2.24 -3.95 -0.73
C SER A 387 -2.59 -3.55 0.70
N ARG A 388 -2.03 -4.24 1.71
CA ARG A 388 -2.29 -3.96 3.13
C ARG A 388 -1.85 -2.55 3.52
N SER A 389 -0.61 -2.19 3.21
CA SER A 389 -0.11 -0.83 3.43
C SER A 389 -0.87 0.20 2.59
N MET A 390 -1.30 -0.14 1.37
CA MET A 390 -2.13 0.77 0.59
C MET A 390 -3.51 1.01 1.24
N VAL A 391 -4.16 -0.04 1.77
CA VAL A 391 -5.39 0.09 2.58
C VAL A 391 -5.12 1.05 3.73
N HIS A 392 -4.07 0.83 4.50
CA HIS A 392 -3.71 1.66 5.64
C HIS A 392 -3.57 3.15 5.28
N GLU A 393 -2.75 3.46 4.28
CA GLU A 393 -2.50 4.84 3.89
C GLU A 393 -3.73 5.51 3.24
N LEU A 394 -4.55 4.75 2.51
CA LEU A 394 -5.83 5.26 2.03
C LEU A 394 -6.79 5.53 3.20
N GLY A 395 -6.76 4.71 4.26
CA GLY A 395 -7.52 4.94 5.49
C GLY A 395 -7.18 6.30 6.08
N HIS A 396 -5.89 6.63 6.21
CA HIS A 396 -5.48 7.98 6.63
C HIS A 396 -5.96 9.08 5.69
N ARG A 397 -5.96 8.86 4.37
CA ARG A 397 -6.49 9.86 3.42
C ARG A 397 -7.99 10.07 3.61
N MET A 398 -8.76 9.01 3.80
CA MET A 398 -10.20 9.10 4.04
C MET A 398 -10.49 9.85 5.35
N GLU A 399 -9.69 9.60 6.39
CA GLU A 399 -9.84 10.25 7.70
C GLU A 399 -9.39 11.72 7.69
N ASP A 400 -8.27 12.06 7.03
CA ASP A 400 -7.69 13.41 7.00
C ASP A 400 -8.68 14.46 6.51
N PHE A 401 -9.56 14.09 5.58
CA PHE A 401 -10.49 14.99 4.91
C PHE A 401 -11.97 14.70 5.17
N ASN A 402 -12.26 13.76 6.05
CA ASN A 402 -13.61 13.49 6.51
C ASN A 402 -13.74 13.81 8.02
N PRO A 403 -14.36 14.96 8.39
CA PRO A 403 -14.57 15.33 9.78
C PRO A 403 -15.41 14.28 10.51
N ASP A 404 -16.34 13.62 9.83
CA ASP A 404 -17.20 12.59 10.42
C ASP A 404 -16.36 11.39 10.92
N ILE A 405 -15.32 11.00 10.17
CA ILE A 405 -14.41 9.90 10.57
C ILE A 405 -13.47 10.38 11.68
N SER A 406 -12.78 11.50 11.46
CA SER A 406 -11.78 12.02 12.40
C SER A 406 -12.37 12.37 13.77
N ILE A 407 -13.60 12.89 13.82
CA ILE A 407 -14.30 13.14 15.09
C ILE A 407 -14.59 11.81 15.80
N ALA A 408 -15.16 10.83 15.10
CA ALA A 408 -15.48 9.53 15.69
C ALA A 408 -14.24 8.82 16.23
N THR A 409 -13.16 8.74 15.46
CA THR A 409 -11.93 8.06 15.87
C THR A 409 -11.23 8.77 17.01
N LYS A 410 -11.15 10.11 17.00
CA LYS A 410 -10.56 10.87 18.10
C LYS A 410 -11.38 10.77 19.38
N GLU A 411 -12.70 10.84 19.28
CA GLU A 411 -13.58 10.71 20.43
C GLU A 411 -13.52 9.29 20.99
N PHE A 412 -13.45 8.27 20.13
CA PHE A 412 -13.25 6.89 20.53
C PHE A 412 -11.93 6.71 21.27
N LEU A 413 -10.82 7.18 20.68
CA LEU A 413 -9.50 7.11 21.29
C LEU A 413 -9.50 7.82 22.64
N ARG A 414 -9.99 9.05 22.71
CA ARG A 414 -10.08 9.85 23.94
C ARG A 414 -10.85 9.14 25.05
N ARG A 415 -12.01 8.54 24.71
CA ARG A 415 -12.86 7.81 25.66
C ARG A 415 -12.17 6.55 26.18
N ARG A 416 -11.58 5.76 25.27
CA ARG A 416 -10.84 4.52 25.56
C ARG A 416 -9.62 4.82 26.44
N THR A 417 -8.80 5.79 26.06
CA THR A 417 -7.53 6.07 26.72
C THR A 417 -7.63 7.02 27.92
N ALA A 418 -8.84 7.35 28.38
CA ALA A 418 -9.05 8.32 29.44
C ALA A 418 -8.36 7.86 30.76
N GLY A 419 -7.48 8.71 31.29
CA GLY A 419 -6.77 8.43 32.54
C GLY A 419 -5.60 7.44 32.43
N LEU A 420 -5.29 6.92 31.24
CA LEU A 420 -4.20 5.98 31.03
C LEU A 420 -2.89 6.70 30.69
N PRO A 421 -1.73 6.17 31.14
CA PRO A 421 -0.44 6.79 30.87
C PRO A 421 -0.01 6.56 29.42
N GLN A 422 0.68 7.56 28.87
CA GLN A 422 1.34 7.44 27.58
C GLN A 422 2.60 6.58 27.70
N THR A 423 2.74 5.57 26.85
CA THR A 423 3.91 4.69 26.77
C THR A 423 4.69 4.95 25.48
N ARG A 424 5.99 4.67 25.50
CA ARG A 424 6.86 4.84 24.33
C ARG A 424 6.83 3.58 23.47
N TYR A 425 6.34 3.68 22.24
CA TYR A 425 6.28 2.59 21.28
C TYR A 425 7.56 2.47 20.44
N ALA A 426 8.09 3.60 19.96
CA ALA A 426 9.35 3.64 19.19
C ALA A 426 10.14 4.92 19.46
N LYS A 427 11.21 5.18 18.69
CA LYS A 427 11.94 6.44 18.78
C LYS A 427 11.03 7.59 18.33
N ASN A 428 10.62 8.44 19.27
CA ASN A 428 9.69 9.54 19.07
C ASN A 428 8.26 9.12 18.69
N GLU A 429 7.88 7.87 18.92
CA GLU A 429 6.49 7.42 18.78
C GLU A 429 5.97 6.98 20.14
N TYR A 430 4.84 7.56 20.53
CA TYR A 430 4.18 7.30 21.79
C TYR A 430 2.75 6.84 21.53
N VAL A 431 2.26 5.97 22.40
CA VAL A 431 0.93 5.37 22.32
C VAL A 431 0.30 5.39 23.71
N ILE A 432 -1.01 5.16 23.81
CA ILE A 432 -1.67 4.89 25.08
C ILE A 432 -2.25 3.48 25.02
N GLU A 433 -1.77 2.59 25.89
CA GLU A 433 -2.16 1.19 25.88
C GLU A 433 -3.49 0.99 26.62
N ASP A 434 -4.61 0.99 25.88
CA ASP A 434 -5.96 0.74 26.41
C ASP A 434 -6.54 -0.60 25.95
N GLY A 435 -5.78 -1.68 26.08
CA GLY A 435 -6.28 -3.01 25.74
C GLY A 435 -6.76 -3.19 24.28
N PHE A 436 -6.32 -2.34 23.36
CA PHE A 436 -6.52 -2.53 21.92
C PHE A 436 -5.95 -3.87 21.45
N ALA A 437 -6.39 -4.33 20.27
CA ALA A 437 -5.78 -5.48 19.61
C ALA A 437 -4.28 -5.30 19.33
N SER A 438 -3.82 -4.03 19.22
CA SER A 438 -2.42 -3.64 19.19
C SER A 438 -2.22 -2.29 19.88
N SER A 439 -1.13 -2.13 20.64
CA SER A 439 -0.78 -0.84 21.25
C SER A 439 -0.59 0.28 20.22
N TYR A 440 -0.26 -0.06 18.96
CA TYR A 440 -0.15 0.89 17.86
C TYR A 440 -1.47 1.64 17.57
N MET A 441 -2.62 1.01 17.84
CA MET A 441 -3.95 1.62 17.67
C MET A 441 -4.18 2.78 18.64
N GLY A 442 -3.49 2.78 19.79
CA GLY A 442 -3.51 3.85 20.78
C GLY A 442 -2.64 5.06 20.41
N LYS A 443 -2.12 5.13 19.19
CA LYS A 443 -1.32 6.25 18.71
C LYS A 443 -2.21 7.41 18.28
N ASP A 444 -2.07 8.54 18.97
CA ASP A 444 -2.60 9.82 18.53
C ASP A 444 -1.51 10.63 17.81
N TYR A 445 -1.92 11.42 16.83
CA TYR A 445 -1.08 12.39 16.14
C TYR A 445 -1.55 13.79 16.55
N PRO A 446 -0.88 14.42 17.53
CA PRO A 446 -1.27 15.75 17.97
C PRO A 446 -1.26 16.73 16.80
N ASN A 447 -2.32 17.53 16.69
CA ASN A 447 -2.53 18.53 15.64
C ASN A 447 -2.78 18.00 14.21
N THR A 448 -3.05 16.70 14.04
CA THR A 448 -3.63 16.17 12.79
C THR A 448 -5.11 15.87 12.97
N SER A 449 -5.84 15.61 11.89
CA SER A 449 -7.22 15.10 11.94
C SER A 449 -7.28 13.58 12.10
N PHE A 450 -6.25 12.84 11.68
CA PHE A 450 -6.29 11.37 11.62
C PHE A 450 -5.58 10.66 12.77
N THR A 451 -6.01 9.44 13.05
CA THR A 451 -5.50 8.51 14.07
C THR A 451 -5.02 7.20 13.42
N GLU A 452 -4.59 6.22 14.20
CA GLU A 452 -4.35 4.85 13.69
C GLU A 452 -5.61 3.97 13.70
N LEU A 453 -6.72 4.42 14.29
CA LEU A 453 -7.88 3.56 14.50
C LEU A 453 -8.54 3.17 13.18
N PHE A 454 -8.81 4.12 12.29
CA PHE A 454 -9.49 3.81 11.04
C PHE A 454 -8.59 3.00 10.09
N SER A 455 -7.33 3.41 9.92
CA SER A 455 -6.37 2.71 9.04
C SER A 455 -6.10 1.27 9.47
N THR A 456 -5.82 1.03 10.77
CA THR A 456 -5.59 -0.34 11.30
C THR A 456 -6.87 -1.17 11.35
N GLY A 457 -8.01 -0.54 11.61
CA GLY A 457 -9.31 -1.19 11.55
C GLY A 457 -9.67 -1.68 10.15
N MET A 458 -9.36 -0.89 9.12
CA MET A 458 -9.48 -1.30 7.72
C MET A 458 -8.53 -2.44 7.36
N GLU A 459 -7.27 -2.41 7.83
CA GLU A 459 -6.35 -3.55 7.67
C GLU A 459 -6.91 -4.82 8.33
N ALA A 460 -7.47 -4.71 9.54
CA ALA A 460 -8.04 -5.84 10.25
C ALA A 460 -9.22 -6.45 9.49
N LEU A 461 -10.14 -5.61 9.01
CA LEU A 461 -11.33 -6.04 8.27
C LEU A 461 -11.00 -6.69 6.93
N THR A 462 -10.02 -6.15 6.20
CA THR A 462 -9.78 -6.51 4.79
C THR A 462 -8.62 -7.49 4.58
N HIS A 463 -7.67 -7.52 5.50
CA HIS A 463 -6.47 -8.37 5.44
C HIS A 463 -6.38 -9.35 6.62
N GLY A 464 -7.29 -9.29 7.60
CA GLY A 464 -7.28 -10.16 8.77
C GLY A 464 -6.17 -9.82 9.78
N GLU A 465 -5.54 -8.65 9.64
CA GLU A 465 -4.56 -8.16 10.60
C GLU A 465 -5.18 -8.03 11.99
N TYR A 466 -4.34 -8.10 13.02
CA TYR A 466 -4.80 -8.00 14.42
C TYR A 466 -5.89 -9.04 14.76
N GLY A 467 -5.87 -10.20 14.08
CA GLY A 467 -6.89 -11.23 14.23
C GLY A 467 -8.28 -10.81 13.78
N GLY A 468 -8.36 -9.85 12.85
CA GLY A 468 -9.59 -9.24 12.36
C GLY A 468 -10.39 -8.51 13.45
N LEU A 469 -9.72 -8.05 14.52
CA LEU A 469 -10.34 -7.54 15.75
C LEU A 469 -11.25 -8.56 16.48
N ARG A 470 -11.27 -9.82 16.04
CA ARG A 470 -12.00 -10.93 16.66
C ARG A 470 -11.09 -11.81 17.54
N GLY A 471 -9.82 -11.45 17.67
CA GLY A 471 -8.83 -12.24 18.40
C GLY A 471 -8.48 -13.58 17.75
N ARG A 472 -8.83 -13.75 16.46
CA ARG A 472 -8.58 -15.00 15.75
C ARG A 472 -7.08 -15.15 15.49
N ARG A 473 -6.53 -16.32 15.84
CA ARG A 473 -5.13 -16.65 15.59
C ARG A 473 -4.92 -17.04 14.13
N ARG A 474 -3.72 -16.77 13.62
CA ARG A 474 -3.28 -17.25 12.31
C ARG A 474 -3.17 -18.78 12.34
N ILE A 475 -3.66 -19.45 11.31
CA ILE A 475 -3.53 -20.90 11.14
C ILE A 475 -2.06 -21.21 10.89
N ASN A 476 -1.53 -22.18 11.63
CA ASN A 476 -0.16 -22.69 11.57
C ASN A 476 -0.22 -24.21 11.78
N LEU A 477 -0.18 -24.94 10.67
CA LEU A 477 -0.29 -26.40 10.65
C LEU A 477 1.00 -27.09 11.12
N ASN A 478 2.09 -26.34 11.30
CA ASN A 478 3.28 -26.86 11.99
C ASN A 478 3.11 -26.93 13.51
N HIS A 479 2.12 -26.24 14.07
CA HIS A 479 1.88 -26.21 15.50
C HIS A 479 0.83 -27.29 15.90
N PRO A 480 0.99 -27.99 17.05
CA PRO A 480 0.10 -29.11 17.41
C PRO A 480 -1.40 -28.78 17.51
N ASN A 481 -1.75 -27.53 17.81
CA ASN A 481 -3.14 -27.10 17.87
C ASN A 481 -3.62 -26.40 16.58
N GLY A 482 -2.80 -26.34 15.53
CA GLY A 482 -3.13 -25.71 14.25
C GLY A 482 -3.08 -24.19 14.20
N TYR A 483 -2.63 -23.53 15.27
CA TYR A 483 -2.56 -22.08 15.36
C TYR A 483 -1.19 -21.58 15.83
N ASP A 484 -0.84 -20.37 15.40
CA ASP A 484 0.38 -19.69 15.82
C ASP A 484 0.42 -19.57 17.36
N ALA A 485 1.55 -19.95 17.94
CA ALA A 485 1.77 -20.04 19.38
C ALA A 485 2.47 -18.82 19.96
N ARG A 486 2.29 -17.65 19.33
CA ARG A 486 2.81 -16.39 19.87
C ARG A 486 2.47 -16.27 21.35
N ILE A 487 3.44 -15.77 22.10
CA ILE A 487 3.35 -15.55 23.55
C ILE A 487 2.08 -14.76 23.92
N GLN A 488 1.65 -13.85 23.04
CA GLN A 488 0.39 -13.14 23.15
C GLN A 488 -0.45 -13.38 21.89
N PRO A 489 -1.59 -14.09 21.98
CA PRO A 489 -2.51 -14.19 20.86
C PRO A 489 -3.08 -12.81 20.53
N PRO A 490 -3.53 -12.58 19.28
CA PRO A 490 -4.26 -11.36 18.95
C PRO A 490 -5.43 -11.18 19.94
N ARG A 491 -5.53 -10.00 20.53
CA ARG A 491 -6.65 -9.68 21.43
C ARG A 491 -7.87 -9.32 20.59
N ALA A 492 -9.04 -9.84 20.99
CA ALA A 492 -10.30 -9.39 20.42
C ALA A 492 -10.60 -7.96 20.85
N ASP A 493 -11.07 -7.15 19.92
CA ASP A 493 -11.49 -5.76 20.12
C ASP A 493 -12.83 -5.53 19.40
N PRO A 494 -13.92 -6.13 19.92
CA PRO A 494 -15.23 -6.09 19.28
C PRO A 494 -15.82 -4.67 19.22
N GLU A 495 -15.32 -3.76 20.06
CA GLU A 495 -15.73 -2.36 20.10
C GLU A 495 -15.04 -1.54 19.00
N HIS A 496 -13.74 -1.74 18.77
CA HIS A 496 -13.06 -1.17 17.60
C HIS A 496 -13.63 -1.73 16.30
N LEU A 497 -13.98 -3.02 16.25
CA LEU A 497 -14.68 -3.60 15.11
C LEU A 497 -16.03 -2.90 14.84
N ALA A 498 -16.82 -2.68 15.90
CA ALA A 498 -18.07 -1.93 15.81
C ALA A 498 -17.83 -0.50 15.29
N LEU A 499 -16.80 0.21 15.78
CA LEU A 499 -16.45 1.54 15.28
C LEU A 499 -16.21 1.53 13.76
N ILE A 500 -15.44 0.57 13.24
CA ILE A 500 -15.12 0.51 11.81
C ILE A 500 -16.37 0.21 10.97
N LEU A 501 -17.19 -0.76 11.39
CA LEU A 501 -18.44 -1.08 10.69
C LEU A 501 -19.42 0.09 10.74
N GLY A 502 -19.51 0.79 11.87
CA GLY A 502 -20.31 2.00 12.04
C GLY A 502 -19.85 3.13 11.11
N ILE A 503 -18.54 3.41 11.07
CA ILE A 503 -17.97 4.43 10.17
C ILE A 503 -18.24 4.07 8.71
N LEU A 504 -17.95 2.83 8.31
CA LEU A 504 -18.16 2.38 6.93
C LEU A 504 -19.62 2.41 6.54
N SER A 505 -20.55 2.19 7.45
CA SER A 505 -21.98 2.23 7.14
C SER A 505 -22.58 3.63 7.13
N THR A 506 -22.00 4.62 7.83
CA THR A 506 -22.70 5.92 8.05
C THR A 506 -21.90 7.17 7.66
N ALA A 507 -20.60 7.23 7.94
CA ALA A 507 -19.83 8.46 7.79
C ALA A 507 -19.79 8.91 6.32
N ASN A 508 -19.82 10.23 6.09
CA ASN A 508 -19.94 10.87 4.78
C ASN A 508 -21.26 10.72 4.02
N LYS A 509 -22.23 9.96 4.51
CA LYS A 509 -23.52 9.83 3.82
C LYS A 509 -24.12 11.22 3.56
N PRO A 510 -24.62 11.52 2.36
CA PRO A 510 -25.37 12.76 2.13
C PRO A 510 -26.60 12.80 3.04
N SER A 511 -26.94 13.99 3.56
CA SER A 511 -28.18 14.16 4.31
C SER A 511 -29.36 13.83 3.40
N GLN A 512 -30.19 12.87 3.83
CA GLN A 512 -31.39 12.44 3.10
C GLN A 512 -32.51 13.47 3.19
#